data_AF-A0A0Q6TEQ5-F1
#
_entry.id   AF-A0A0Q6TEQ5-F1
#
_cell.length_a   1.000
_cell.length_b   1.000
_cell.length_c   1.000
_cell.angle_alpha   90.00
_cell.angle_beta   90.00
_cell.angle_gamma   90.00
#
_symmetry.space_group_name_H-M   'P 1'
#
loop_
_entity.id
_entity.type
_entity.pdbx_description
1 polymer ?
#
loop_
_entity_poly.entity_id
_entity_poly.type
_entity_poly.pdbx_seq_one_letter_code
_entity_poly.pdbx_strand_id
1 'polypeptide(L)'
;MVDCPLNDAPFSVDSPVLDVYLNPDAIAVVQKNWPGVRTVWPGLISTSVPSFGAIVTLRSIAPTGFDALGRLDAELRALPVTDVDRRARCARYDNDVPQFDLGDKANRPAVLVFEKMTGFRDGPSVTAALVAFKEMARRRGWALVVSDKGGALTPAALKQFNVVIWNNVSGDVLTLSQRAAFKQYIENGGGFVGVHGSGGDPETFWPWYVDELIGARFGGHPGNPQFRDARINIAGPSNAIVAGLGDGWTMNDEWYSFKSNPRRNGARILATLDEKSYSPPDHLVMGDDHPIAWTRCIGKGRSFYSAIGHRPETYSEPSHVRFLEQAIEWAAGKDLSDCQKG
;
A
#
# COMPACT_ATOMS: atom_id res chain seq x y z
N MET A 1 11.69 -23.20 6.55
CA MET A 1 12.23 -21.88 6.14
C MET A 1 11.04 -21.01 5.78
N VAL A 2 11.08 -19.71 6.10
CA VAL A 2 10.02 -18.78 5.67
C VAL A 2 10.01 -18.72 4.14
N ASP A 3 8.84 -18.88 3.52
CA ASP A 3 8.66 -18.87 2.07
C ASP A 3 8.60 -17.43 1.52
N CYS A 4 9.68 -16.68 1.71
CA CYS A 4 9.69 -15.28 1.35
C CYS A 4 9.76 -15.04 -0.17
N PRO A 5 9.11 -13.99 -0.69
CA PRO A 5 9.29 -13.54 -2.07
C PRO A 5 10.74 -13.25 -2.41
N LEU A 6 11.11 -13.50 -3.67
CA LEU A 6 12.43 -13.20 -4.23
C LEU A 6 13.62 -13.90 -3.53
N ASN A 7 13.38 -14.89 -2.67
CA ASN A 7 14.45 -15.62 -1.97
C ASN A 7 15.51 -16.22 -2.94
N ASP A 8 15.05 -16.78 -4.06
CA ASP A 8 15.86 -17.43 -5.09
C ASP A 8 16.08 -16.57 -6.34
N ALA A 9 15.53 -15.35 -6.35
CA ALA A 9 15.68 -14.46 -7.51
C ALA A 9 17.16 -14.05 -7.69
N PRO A 10 17.73 -14.12 -8.90
CA PRO A 10 19.05 -13.55 -9.17
C PRO A 10 19.09 -12.08 -8.75
N PHE A 11 20.25 -11.62 -8.27
CA PHE A 11 20.45 -10.17 -8.10
C PHE A 11 20.28 -9.47 -9.45
N SER A 12 19.68 -8.29 -9.43
CA SER A 12 19.38 -7.50 -10.62
C SER A 12 19.28 -6.04 -10.24
N VAL A 13 19.38 -5.15 -11.24
CA VAL A 13 19.01 -3.73 -11.05
C VAL A 13 17.53 -3.55 -10.72
N ASP A 14 16.71 -4.58 -10.94
CA ASP A 14 15.28 -4.65 -10.61
C ASP A 14 15.01 -5.32 -9.25
N SER A 15 16.05 -5.78 -8.54
CA SER A 15 15.91 -6.24 -7.15
C SER A 15 15.68 -5.04 -6.21
N PRO A 16 14.98 -5.24 -5.07
CA PRO A 16 14.98 -4.24 -4.01
C PRO A 16 16.41 -3.83 -3.68
N VAL A 17 16.67 -2.52 -3.55
CA VAL A 17 17.98 -2.01 -3.15
C VAL A 17 18.42 -2.63 -1.82
N LEU A 18 17.48 -2.86 -0.90
CA LEU A 18 17.71 -3.60 0.34
C LEU A 18 18.35 -4.97 0.09
N ASP A 19 17.80 -5.77 -0.83
CA ASP A 19 18.28 -7.13 -1.09
C ASP A 19 19.69 -7.12 -1.71
N VAL A 20 19.99 -6.15 -2.59
CA VAL A 20 21.34 -5.96 -3.16
C VAL A 20 22.34 -5.58 -2.06
N TYR A 21 21.94 -4.72 -1.13
CA TYR A 21 22.84 -4.20 -0.10
C TYR A 21 23.00 -5.09 1.14
N LEU A 22 22.33 -6.24 1.17
CA LEU A 22 22.60 -7.31 2.13
C LEU A 22 23.80 -8.18 1.73
N ASN A 23 24.25 -8.11 0.46
CA ASN A 23 25.34 -8.93 -0.06
C ASN A 23 26.59 -8.08 -0.41
N PRO A 24 27.78 -8.39 0.15
CA PRO A 24 28.99 -7.60 -0.06
C PRO A 24 29.52 -7.65 -1.51
N ASP A 25 29.37 -8.77 -2.22
CA ASP A 25 29.81 -8.89 -3.61
C ASP A 25 28.91 -8.07 -4.54
N ALA A 26 27.60 -8.07 -4.28
CA ALA A 26 26.64 -7.24 -4.99
C ALA A 26 26.90 -5.74 -4.76
N ILE A 27 27.26 -5.36 -3.53
CA ILE A 27 27.73 -4.00 -3.22
C ILE A 27 28.97 -3.63 -4.04
N ALA A 28 29.96 -4.52 -4.13
CA ALA A 28 31.17 -4.28 -4.91
C ALA A 28 30.87 -4.09 -6.41
N VAL A 29 29.94 -4.88 -6.97
CA VAL A 29 29.46 -4.73 -8.35
C VAL A 29 28.80 -3.36 -8.55
N VAL A 30 27.93 -2.94 -7.62
CA VAL A 30 27.30 -1.60 -7.67
C VAL A 30 28.35 -0.50 -7.62
N GLN A 31 29.31 -0.56 -6.70
CA GLN A 31 30.36 0.47 -6.55
C GLN A 31 31.26 0.58 -7.78
N LYS A 32 31.57 -0.55 -8.43
CA LYS A 32 32.37 -0.59 -9.66
C LYS A 32 31.67 0.11 -10.82
N ASN A 33 30.36 -0.06 -10.97
CA ASN A 33 29.60 0.45 -12.10
C ASN A 33 28.94 1.82 -11.82
N TRP A 34 28.72 2.15 -10.55
CA TRP A 34 28.10 3.39 -10.10
C TRP A 34 28.80 3.93 -8.83
N PRO A 35 30.01 4.51 -8.99
CA PRO A 35 30.73 5.09 -7.86
C PRO A 35 29.92 6.26 -7.26
N GLY A 36 29.84 6.32 -5.93
CA GLY A 36 29.18 7.43 -5.22
C GLY A 36 27.66 7.27 -5.00
N VAL A 37 27.02 6.17 -5.42
CA VAL A 37 25.58 5.98 -5.16
C VAL A 37 25.23 6.01 -3.65
N ARG A 38 26.12 5.51 -2.78
CA ARG A 38 25.96 5.57 -1.31
C ARG A 38 26.00 6.98 -0.74
N THR A 39 26.76 7.88 -1.37
CA THR A 39 26.89 9.28 -0.92
C THR A 39 25.72 10.14 -1.36
N VAL A 40 25.03 9.75 -2.44
CA VAL A 40 23.80 10.42 -2.88
C VAL A 40 22.64 10.09 -1.93
N TRP A 41 22.60 8.89 -1.37
CA TRP A 41 21.46 8.38 -0.60
C TRP A 41 21.81 7.71 0.75
N PRO A 42 22.38 8.46 1.71
CA PRO A 42 22.82 7.91 2.99
C PRO A 42 21.69 7.37 3.88
N GLY A 43 20.44 7.85 3.73
CA GLY A 43 19.28 7.43 4.55
C GLY A 43 18.49 6.24 3.98
N LEU A 44 18.88 5.73 2.81
CA LEU A 44 18.07 4.83 1.98
C LEU A 44 18.57 3.38 2.01
N ILE A 45 19.74 3.18 2.64
CA ILE A 45 20.52 1.95 2.65
C ILE A 45 20.58 1.42 4.09
N SER A 46 19.40 1.33 4.73
CA SER A 46 19.26 0.57 5.98
C SER A 46 19.18 -0.91 5.64
N THR A 47 19.88 -1.76 6.40
CA THR A 47 19.76 -3.23 6.33
C THR A 47 18.64 -3.77 7.23
N SER A 48 18.00 -2.91 8.02
CA SER A 48 16.82 -3.23 8.83
C SER A 48 15.57 -2.58 8.26
N VAL A 49 14.45 -3.31 8.32
CA VAL A 49 13.14 -2.80 7.96
C VAL A 49 12.47 -2.10 9.17
N PRO A 50 11.62 -1.07 8.97
CA PRO A 50 11.24 -0.47 7.68
C PRO A 50 12.39 0.29 6.99
N SER A 51 12.52 0.15 5.67
CA SER A 51 13.58 0.77 4.87
C SER A 51 13.04 1.18 3.50
N PHE A 52 13.33 2.41 3.07
CA PHE A 52 12.97 2.88 1.73
C PHE A 52 13.66 2.04 0.64
N GLY A 53 14.84 1.45 0.91
CA GLY A 53 15.50 0.51 0.01
C GLY A 53 14.68 -0.76 -0.27
N ALA A 54 13.65 -1.07 0.53
CA ALA A 54 12.73 -2.19 0.27
C ALA A 54 11.65 -1.87 -0.78
N ILE A 55 11.51 -0.61 -1.19
CA ILE A 55 10.45 -0.10 -2.10
C ILE A 55 11.02 0.68 -3.29
N VAL A 56 12.33 0.53 -3.55
CA VAL A 56 12.99 1.03 -4.76
C VAL A 56 13.96 -0.01 -5.29
N THR A 57 14.30 0.13 -6.58
CA THR A 57 15.29 -0.71 -7.27
C THR A 57 16.46 0.16 -7.73
N LEU A 58 17.59 -0.43 -8.12
CA LEU A 58 18.70 0.36 -8.69
C LEU A 58 18.26 1.04 -10.00
N ARG A 59 17.36 0.41 -10.77
CA ARG A 59 16.80 1.00 -11.99
C ARG A 59 15.95 2.23 -11.69
N SER A 60 15.04 2.14 -10.73
CA SER A 60 14.07 3.22 -10.46
C SER A 60 14.72 4.50 -9.95
N ILE A 61 15.97 4.41 -9.51
CA ILE A 61 16.72 5.49 -8.86
C ILE A 61 17.88 5.98 -9.71
N ALA A 62 18.16 5.26 -10.80
CA ALA A 62 19.18 5.63 -11.77
C ALA A 62 18.83 6.99 -12.38
N PRO A 63 19.81 7.90 -12.51
CA PRO A 63 19.57 9.16 -13.21
C PRO A 63 19.17 8.88 -14.66
N THR A 64 18.36 9.77 -15.23
CA THR A 64 18.02 9.71 -16.66
C THR A 64 19.29 9.66 -17.50
N GLY A 65 19.38 8.68 -18.41
CA GLY A 65 20.57 8.47 -19.25
C GLY A 65 21.73 7.74 -18.55
N PHE A 66 21.47 6.97 -17.48
CA PHE A 66 22.51 6.16 -16.85
C PHE A 66 22.93 4.96 -17.72
N ASP A 67 23.97 5.15 -18.53
CA ASP A 67 24.40 4.20 -19.56
C ASP A 67 24.97 2.88 -19.01
N ALA A 68 25.42 2.85 -17.75
CA ALA A 68 26.01 1.66 -17.14
C ALA A 68 24.98 0.64 -16.64
N LEU A 69 23.68 0.94 -16.70
CA LEU A 69 22.63 0.11 -16.11
C LEU A 69 22.60 -1.32 -16.66
N GLY A 70 22.81 -1.49 -17.98
CA GLY A 70 22.84 -2.82 -18.60
C GLY A 70 24.02 -3.68 -18.16
N ARG A 71 25.22 -3.07 -18.02
CA ARG A 71 26.42 -3.77 -17.52
C ARG A 71 26.26 -4.12 -16.04
N LEU A 72 25.76 -3.18 -15.25
CA LEU A 72 25.47 -3.39 -13.83
C LEU A 72 24.51 -4.57 -13.62
N ASP A 73 23.42 -4.64 -14.38
CA ASP A 73 22.46 -5.75 -14.28
C ASP A 73 23.09 -7.10 -14.66
N ALA A 74 23.87 -7.15 -15.74
CA ALA A 74 24.55 -8.37 -16.16
C ALA A 74 25.55 -8.87 -15.11
N GLU A 75 26.34 -7.98 -14.51
CA GLU A 75 27.29 -8.34 -13.45
C GLU A 75 26.59 -8.78 -12.16
N LEU A 76 25.48 -8.13 -11.78
CA LEU A 76 24.66 -8.55 -10.64
C LEU A 76 24.07 -9.94 -10.84
N ARG A 77 23.48 -10.21 -12.01
CA ARG A 77 22.86 -11.51 -12.34
C ARG A 77 23.85 -12.67 -12.37
N ALA A 78 25.14 -12.39 -12.57
CA ALA A 78 26.20 -13.39 -12.55
C ALA A 78 26.58 -13.84 -11.13
N LEU A 79 26.21 -13.07 -10.09
CA LEU A 79 26.49 -13.45 -8.71
C LEU A 79 25.61 -14.63 -8.27
N PRO A 80 26.17 -15.63 -7.56
CA PRO A 80 25.37 -16.72 -7.02
C PRO A 80 24.47 -16.22 -5.88
N VAL A 81 23.25 -16.78 -5.79
CA VAL A 81 22.37 -16.59 -4.63
C VAL A 81 22.64 -17.73 -3.63
N THR A 82 23.29 -17.40 -2.53
CA THR A 82 23.68 -18.34 -1.47
C THR A 82 22.58 -18.50 -0.42
N ASP A 83 22.73 -19.49 0.47
CA ASP A 83 21.80 -19.66 1.58
C ASP A 83 21.89 -18.52 2.62
N VAL A 84 23.02 -17.82 2.69
CA VAL A 84 23.16 -16.61 3.51
C VAL A 84 22.26 -15.51 2.93
N ASP A 85 22.26 -15.33 1.61
CA ASP A 85 21.41 -14.34 0.93
C ASP A 85 19.92 -14.65 1.13
N ARG A 86 19.53 -15.92 0.94
CA ARG A 86 18.15 -16.37 1.17
C ARG A 86 17.69 -16.04 2.59
N ARG A 87 18.50 -16.36 3.61
CA ARG A 87 18.17 -16.07 5.01
C ARG A 87 18.08 -14.57 5.28
N ALA A 88 19.00 -13.78 4.74
CA ALA A 88 19.01 -12.33 4.91
C ALA A 88 17.77 -11.67 4.29
N ARG A 89 17.41 -12.04 3.05
CA ARG A 89 16.20 -11.55 2.37
C ARG A 89 14.92 -11.93 3.12
N CYS A 90 14.85 -13.16 3.64
CA CYS A 90 13.67 -13.64 4.36
C CYS A 90 13.52 -13.08 5.78
N ALA A 91 14.55 -12.45 6.36
CA ALA A 91 14.52 -11.97 7.74
C ALA A 91 13.48 -10.86 8.02
N ARG A 92 12.99 -10.17 6.98
CA ARG A 92 11.92 -9.15 7.08
C ARG A 92 10.50 -9.73 7.18
N TYR A 93 10.34 -11.03 6.91
CA TYR A 93 9.06 -11.72 6.95
C TYR A 93 8.96 -12.59 8.21
N ASP A 94 7.75 -12.75 8.72
CA ASP A 94 7.46 -13.57 9.89
C ASP A 94 6.23 -14.45 9.63
N ASN A 95 6.11 -15.54 10.39
CA ASN A 95 4.94 -16.42 10.41
C ASN A 95 4.25 -16.40 11.77
N ASP A 96 4.50 -15.36 12.58
CA ASP A 96 4.02 -15.29 13.95
C ASP A 96 2.52 -15.04 13.92
N VAL A 97 1.72 -16.03 14.35
CA VAL A 97 0.26 -15.89 14.39
C VAL A 97 -0.13 -15.25 15.73
N PRO A 98 -0.59 -13.99 15.75
CA PRO A 98 -1.02 -13.35 16.98
C PRO A 98 -2.32 -13.98 17.50
N GLN A 99 -2.57 -13.85 18.79
CA GLN A 99 -3.88 -14.13 19.38
C GLN A 99 -4.79 -12.92 19.19
N PHE A 100 -6.04 -13.16 18.77
CA PHE A 100 -7.01 -12.10 18.54
C PHE A 100 -8.12 -12.17 19.58
N ASP A 101 -8.22 -11.15 20.43
CA ASP A 101 -9.40 -10.96 21.27
C ASP A 101 -10.42 -10.10 20.53
N LEU A 102 -11.48 -10.75 20.05
CA LEU A 102 -12.56 -10.11 19.30
C LEU A 102 -13.85 -10.01 20.11
N GLY A 103 -13.84 -10.46 21.37
CA GLY A 103 -15.06 -10.60 22.20
C GLY A 103 -16.19 -11.36 21.50
N ASP A 104 -17.43 -11.07 21.88
CA ASP A 104 -18.61 -11.61 21.19
C ASP A 104 -18.74 -10.99 19.80
N LYS A 105 -18.69 -11.80 18.74
CA LYS A 105 -18.82 -11.33 17.35
C LYS A 105 -20.27 -11.32 16.86
N ALA A 106 -21.21 -11.83 17.64
CA ALA A 106 -22.60 -11.92 17.21
C ALA A 106 -23.10 -10.53 16.78
N ASN A 107 -23.45 -10.41 15.50
CA ASN A 107 -24.04 -9.23 14.87
C ASN A 107 -23.15 -7.97 14.74
N ARG A 108 -21.81 -8.08 14.80
CA ARG A 108 -20.91 -6.94 14.49
C ARG A 108 -19.73 -7.30 13.58
N PRO A 109 -19.28 -6.38 12.70
CA PRO A 109 -18.08 -6.58 11.89
C PRO A 109 -16.83 -6.86 12.73
N ALA A 110 -16.07 -7.88 12.35
CA ALA A 110 -14.72 -8.13 12.84
C ALA A 110 -13.70 -7.51 11.86
N VAL A 111 -12.81 -6.66 12.40
CA VAL A 111 -11.88 -5.81 11.65
C VAL A 111 -10.46 -6.12 12.08
N LEU A 112 -9.60 -6.46 11.13
CA LEU A 112 -8.15 -6.52 11.33
C LEU A 112 -7.53 -5.24 10.78
N VAL A 113 -6.90 -4.44 11.64
CA VAL A 113 -5.97 -3.38 11.22
C VAL A 113 -4.57 -3.99 11.10
N PHE A 114 -4.07 -4.06 9.88
CA PHE A 114 -2.75 -4.58 9.55
C PHE A 114 -1.76 -3.44 9.32
N GLU A 115 -0.67 -3.45 10.07
CA GLU A 115 0.32 -2.34 10.17
C GLU A 115 1.78 -2.82 10.03
N LYS A 116 1.99 -4.03 9.49
CA LYS A 116 3.35 -4.46 9.15
C LYS A 116 3.85 -3.60 8.01
N MET A 117 5.05 -3.02 8.13
CA MET A 117 5.72 -2.30 7.05
C MET A 117 7.15 -2.81 6.90
N THR A 118 7.58 -3.06 5.66
CA THR A 118 8.99 -3.26 5.33
C THR A 118 9.60 -2.06 4.61
N GLY A 119 8.76 -1.22 4.01
CA GLY A 119 9.11 -0.03 3.24
C GLY A 119 9.22 1.23 4.09
N PHE A 120 8.62 2.32 3.63
CA PHE A 120 8.58 3.59 4.37
C PHE A 120 7.57 3.53 5.51
N ARG A 121 7.84 4.20 6.63
CA ARG A 121 6.87 4.36 7.73
C ARG A 121 6.73 5.83 8.08
N ASP A 122 5.60 6.42 7.68
CA ASP A 122 5.14 7.70 8.18
C ASP A 122 4.52 7.52 9.58
N GLY A 123 5.34 7.66 10.62
CA GLY A 123 4.93 7.46 12.01
C GLY A 123 3.72 8.31 12.43
N PRO A 124 3.73 9.63 12.20
CA PRO A 124 2.59 10.51 12.46
C PRO A 124 1.29 10.05 11.77
N SER A 125 1.33 9.77 10.46
CA SER A 125 0.16 9.29 9.72
C SER A 125 -0.41 7.99 10.29
N VAL A 126 0.45 6.97 10.42
CA VAL A 126 0.09 5.63 10.90
C VAL A 126 -0.58 5.71 12.27
N THR A 127 -0.02 6.55 13.16
CA THR A 127 -0.53 6.72 14.53
C THR A 127 -1.91 7.39 14.53
N ALA A 128 -2.08 8.46 13.75
CA ALA A 128 -3.36 9.17 13.65
C ALA A 128 -4.46 8.28 13.03
N ALA A 129 -4.12 7.55 11.98
CA ALA A 129 -5.02 6.58 11.34
C ALA A 129 -5.49 5.50 12.32
N LEU A 130 -4.57 4.93 13.09
CA LEU A 130 -4.90 3.90 14.08
C LEU A 130 -5.84 4.42 15.17
N VAL A 131 -5.60 5.64 15.68
CA VAL A 131 -6.50 6.27 16.65
C VAL A 131 -7.89 6.46 16.04
N ALA A 132 -7.96 6.96 14.81
CA ALA A 132 -9.22 7.15 14.11
C ALA A 132 -9.97 5.83 13.90
N PHE A 133 -9.31 4.76 13.45
CA PHE A 133 -9.95 3.45 13.27
C PHE A 133 -10.47 2.88 14.59
N LYS A 134 -9.75 3.04 15.70
CA LYS A 134 -10.22 2.64 17.04
C LYS A 134 -11.46 3.42 17.46
N GLU A 135 -11.49 4.73 17.24
CA GLU A 135 -12.66 5.56 17.55
C GLU A 135 -13.86 5.25 16.65
N MET A 136 -13.65 4.98 15.36
CA MET A 136 -14.69 4.49 14.45
C MET A 136 -15.26 3.17 14.94
N ALA A 137 -14.39 2.21 15.30
CA ALA A 137 -14.81 0.92 15.83
C ALA A 137 -15.64 1.07 17.11
N ARG A 138 -15.25 1.97 18.03
CA ARG A 138 -16.01 2.27 19.24
C ARG A 138 -17.39 2.87 18.93
N ARG A 139 -17.48 3.83 17.99
CA ARG A 139 -18.76 4.45 17.58
C ARG A 139 -19.69 3.48 16.87
N ARG A 140 -19.14 2.59 16.05
CA ARG A 140 -19.88 1.68 15.17
C ARG A 140 -20.07 0.28 15.75
N GLY A 141 -19.47 0.02 16.91
CA GLY A 141 -19.52 -1.26 17.61
C GLY A 141 -18.74 -2.38 16.91
N TRP A 142 -17.68 -2.08 16.15
CA TRP A 142 -16.87 -3.11 15.49
C TRP A 142 -15.94 -3.83 16.48
N ALA A 143 -15.69 -5.12 16.25
CA ALA A 143 -14.64 -5.86 16.93
C ALA A 143 -13.31 -5.64 16.19
N LEU A 144 -12.51 -4.68 16.64
CA LEU A 144 -11.26 -4.29 16.00
C LEU A 144 -10.04 -4.83 16.76
N VAL A 145 -9.13 -5.48 16.04
CA VAL A 145 -7.81 -5.87 16.52
C VAL A 145 -6.74 -5.32 15.58
N VAL A 146 -5.52 -5.21 16.10
CA VAL A 146 -4.37 -4.64 15.37
C VAL A 146 -3.26 -5.69 15.34
N SER A 147 -2.56 -5.81 14.21
CA SER A 147 -1.37 -6.64 14.13
C SER A 147 -0.34 -6.08 13.16
N ASP A 148 0.93 -6.21 13.52
CA ASP A 148 2.10 -6.00 12.68
C ASP A 148 2.80 -7.32 12.29
N LYS A 149 2.13 -8.46 12.51
CA LYS A 149 2.67 -9.80 12.25
C LYS A 149 2.09 -10.39 10.97
N GLY A 150 2.95 -10.88 10.08
CA GLY A 150 2.56 -11.52 8.82
C GLY A 150 1.65 -12.74 9.04
N GLY A 151 1.84 -13.46 10.16
CA GLY A 151 0.98 -14.60 10.53
C GLY A 151 -0.50 -14.25 10.78
N ALA A 152 -0.86 -12.96 10.86
CA ALA A 152 -2.27 -12.53 10.84
C ALA A 152 -2.96 -12.76 9.48
N LEU A 153 -2.20 -13.02 8.41
CA LEU A 153 -2.69 -13.21 7.04
C LEU A 153 -2.64 -14.68 6.63
N THR A 154 -2.96 -15.58 7.57
CA THR A 154 -3.13 -17.02 7.30
C THR A 154 -4.60 -17.35 7.01
N PRO A 155 -4.93 -18.48 6.34
CA PRO A 155 -6.32 -18.85 6.09
C PRO A 155 -7.15 -19.00 7.37
N ALA A 156 -6.55 -19.48 8.46
CA ALA A 156 -7.23 -19.65 9.74
C ALA A 156 -7.50 -18.29 10.43
N ALA A 157 -6.53 -17.37 10.39
CA ALA A 157 -6.71 -16.02 10.93
C ALA A 157 -7.73 -15.22 10.11
N LEU A 158 -7.60 -15.20 8.77
CA LEU A 158 -8.45 -14.39 7.88
C LEU A 158 -9.93 -14.74 7.96
N LYS A 159 -10.30 -16.01 8.21
CA LYS A 159 -11.70 -16.44 8.41
C LYS A 159 -12.39 -15.73 9.58
N GLN A 160 -11.64 -15.13 10.48
CA GLN A 160 -12.16 -14.46 11.66
C GLN A 160 -12.62 -13.02 11.41
N PHE A 161 -12.31 -12.46 10.23
CA PHE A 161 -12.48 -11.05 9.90
C PHE A 161 -13.40 -10.87 8.69
N ASN A 162 -14.21 -9.81 8.73
CA ASN A 162 -15.01 -9.37 7.59
C ASN A 162 -14.22 -8.43 6.67
N VAL A 163 -13.31 -7.65 7.27
CA VAL A 163 -12.49 -6.65 6.56
C VAL A 163 -11.09 -6.61 7.15
N VAL A 164 -10.11 -6.49 6.26
CA VAL A 164 -8.71 -6.21 6.60
C VAL A 164 -8.39 -4.80 6.11
N ILE A 165 -8.03 -3.93 7.05
CA ILE A 165 -7.55 -2.57 6.79
C ILE A 165 -6.03 -2.63 6.69
N TRP A 166 -5.46 -2.20 5.57
CA TRP A 166 -4.03 -1.92 5.47
C TRP A 166 -3.84 -0.45 5.84
N ASN A 167 -3.34 -0.22 7.04
CA ASN A 167 -3.08 1.13 7.53
C ASN A 167 -1.69 1.57 7.08
N ASN A 168 -1.63 2.32 5.97
CA ASN A 168 -0.39 2.89 5.44
C ASN A 168 0.72 1.83 5.22
N VAL A 169 0.33 0.62 4.81
CA VAL A 169 1.25 -0.50 4.67
C VAL A 169 2.18 -0.28 3.48
N SER A 170 3.46 -0.03 3.74
CA SER A 170 4.48 0.11 2.71
C SER A 170 5.45 -1.07 2.71
N GLY A 171 5.81 -1.50 1.52
CA GLY A 171 6.72 -2.59 1.22
C GLY A 171 6.06 -3.95 1.07
N ASP A 172 6.89 -4.90 0.65
CA ASP A 172 6.49 -6.29 0.52
C ASP A 172 6.53 -7.02 1.87
N VAL A 173 5.36 -7.14 2.48
CA VAL A 173 5.20 -7.51 3.90
C VAL A 173 4.73 -8.95 4.12
N LEU A 174 4.38 -9.69 3.05
CA LEU A 174 3.78 -11.03 3.14
C LEU A 174 4.64 -12.11 2.50
N THR A 175 4.71 -13.28 3.14
CA THR A 175 5.29 -14.48 2.52
C THR A 175 4.44 -14.98 1.36
N LEU A 176 4.94 -15.90 0.53
CA LEU A 176 4.19 -16.45 -0.61
C LEU A 176 2.89 -17.13 -0.18
N SER A 177 2.92 -17.92 0.90
CA SER A 177 1.73 -18.55 1.48
C SER A 177 0.74 -17.52 2.02
N GLN A 178 1.22 -16.45 2.66
CA GLN A 178 0.37 -15.36 3.17
C GLN A 178 -0.27 -14.56 2.03
N ARG A 179 0.48 -14.29 0.93
CA ARG A 179 -0.04 -13.69 -0.29
C ARG A 179 -1.17 -14.53 -0.90
N ALA A 180 -0.96 -15.84 -1.00
CA ALA A 180 -1.97 -16.77 -1.51
C ALA A 180 -3.23 -16.78 -0.63
N ALA A 181 -3.05 -16.84 0.69
CA ALA A 181 -4.15 -16.79 1.66
C ALA A 181 -4.93 -15.47 1.58
N PHE A 182 -4.24 -14.33 1.50
CA PHE A 182 -4.89 -13.02 1.40
C PHE A 182 -5.64 -12.86 0.09
N LYS A 183 -5.04 -13.26 -1.04
CA LYS A 183 -5.71 -13.29 -2.34
C LYS A 183 -6.99 -14.14 -2.28
N GLN A 184 -6.90 -15.35 -1.75
CA GLN A 184 -8.04 -16.24 -1.61
C GLN A 184 -9.12 -15.67 -0.67
N TYR A 185 -8.74 -15.01 0.42
CA TYR A 185 -9.68 -14.33 1.31
C TYR A 185 -10.48 -13.26 0.56
N ILE A 186 -9.81 -12.41 -0.22
CA ILE A 186 -10.49 -11.38 -1.03
C ILE A 186 -11.40 -12.03 -2.07
N GLU A 187 -10.87 -12.94 -2.90
CA GLU A 187 -11.66 -13.57 -3.98
C GLU A 187 -12.91 -14.32 -3.48
N ASN A 188 -12.88 -14.80 -2.22
CA ASN A 188 -14.01 -15.48 -1.57
C ASN A 188 -14.94 -14.59 -0.76
N GLY A 189 -14.78 -13.26 -0.83
CA GLY A 189 -15.74 -12.33 -0.23
C GLY A 189 -15.22 -11.57 0.97
N GLY A 190 -13.94 -11.65 1.28
CA GLY A 190 -13.28 -10.76 2.25
C GLY A 190 -13.29 -9.30 1.79
N GLY A 191 -13.37 -8.39 2.75
CA GLY A 191 -13.21 -6.94 2.53
C GLY A 191 -11.76 -6.49 2.66
N PHE A 192 -11.35 -5.53 1.84
CA PHE A 192 -10.09 -4.81 1.92
C PHE A 192 -10.32 -3.30 1.94
N VAL A 193 -9.60 -2.61 2.81
CA VAL A 193 -9.51 -1.14 2.87
C VAL A 193 -8.03 -0.78 2.92
N GLY A 194 -7.49 -0.21 1.84
CA GLY A 194 -6.13 0.34 1.82
C GLY A 194 -6.16 1.86 1.95
N VAL A 195 -5.35 2.41 2.84
CA VAL A 195 -5.19 3.88 2.97
C VAL A 195 -3.77 4.33 2.65
N HIS A 196 -3.71 5.44 1.92
CA HIS A 196 -2.53 6.26 1.58
C HIS A 196 -1.29 5.42 1.25
N GLY A 197 -0.36 5.24 2.20
CA GLY A 197 0.90 4.51 1.99
C GLY A 197 0.72 3.08 1.46
N SER A 198 -0.46 2.47 1.67
CA SER A 198 -0.82 1.17 1.12
C SER A 198 -0.70 1.07 -0.40
N GLY A 199 -0.81 2.19 -1.11
CA GLY A 199 -0.64 2.24 -2.58
C GLY A 199 0.41 3.24 -3.04
N GLY A 200 1.29 3.68 -2.14
CA GLY A 200 2.25 4.78 -2.37
C GLY A 200 3.69 4.34 -2.66
N ASP A 201 3.95 3.04 -2.77
CA ASP A 201 5.32 2.57 -3.02
C ASP A 201 5.77 2.85 -4.46
N PRO A 202 6.98 3.42 -4.68
CA PRO A 202 7.54 3.62 -6.01
C PRO A 202 7.70 2.31 -6.80
N GLU A 203 8.09 1.24 -6.12
CA GLU A 203 8.23 -0.10 -6.66
C GLU A 203 7.50 -1.14 -5.81
N THR A 204 6.85 -2.10 -6.47
CA THR A 204 6.09 -3.17 -5.82
C THR A 204 6.49 -4.53 -6.39
N PHE A 205 6.57 -5.54 -5.53
CA PHE A 205 7.06 -6.88 -5.88
C PHE A 205 5.95 -7.95 -5.83
N TRP A 206 4.71 -7.49 -5.93
CA TRP A 206 3.51 -8.33 -5.98
C TRP A 206 2.48 -7.74 -6.96
N PRO A 207 2.55 -8.09 -8.26
CA PRO A 207 1.70 -7.49 -9.28
C PRO A 207 0.19 -7.60 -8.98
N TRP A 208 -0.28 -8.75 -8.47
CA TRP A 208 -1.68 -8.92 -8.11
C TRP A 208 -2.17 -7.87 -7.09
N TYR A 209 -1.33 -7.47 -6.12
CA TYR A 209 -1.70 -6.44 -5.16
C TYR A 209 -1.91 -5.08 -5.82
N VAL A 210 -0.96 -4.62 -6.62
CA VAL A 210 -1.02 -3.28 -7.19
C VAL A 210 -1.93 -3.20 -8.43
N ASP A 211 -1.95 -4.24 -9.26
CA ASP A 211 -2.65 -4.25 -10.55
C ASP A 211 -4.09 -4.78 -10.42
N GLU A 212 -4.36 -5.71 -9.48
CA GLU A 212 -5.70 -6.30 -9.29
C GLU A 212 -6.40 -5.83 -8.02
N LEU A 213 -5.71 -5.76 -6.88
CA LEU A 213 -6.33 -5.32 -5.62
C LEU A 213 -6.54 -3.81 -5.58
N ILE A 214 -5.48 -3.04 -5.77
CA ILE A 214 -5.53 -1.56 -5.85
C ILE A 214 -6.03 -1.13 -7.23
N GLY A 215 -5.38 -1.57 -8.31
CA GLY A 215 -5.74 -1.20 -9.68
C GLY A 215 -5.10 0.06 -10.23
N ALA A 216 -4.09 0.58 -9.55
CA ALA A 216 -3.25 1.66 -10.03
C ALA A 216 -1.87 1.55 -9.41
N ARG A 217 -0.84 1.89 -10.18
CA ARG A 217 0.54 1.99 -9.70
C ARG A 217 0.85 3.44 -9.36
N PHE A 218 1.47 3.67 -8.21
CA PHE A 218 1.92 4.99 -7.77
C PHE A 218 2.79 5.65 -8.85
N GLY A 219 2.48 6.91 -9.16
CA GLY A 219 3.19 7.74 -10.13
C GLY A 219 4.02 8.85 -9.49
N GLY A 220 3.72 9.23 -8.25
CA GLY A 220 4.43 10.27 -7.52
C GLY A 220 3.48 11.16 -6.70
N HIS A 221 4.07 12.10 -5.98
CA HIS A 221 3.37 13.15 -5.24
C HIS A 221 4.16 14.47 -5.36
N PRO A 222 3.52 15.64 -5.12
CA PRO A 222 4.22 16.92 -5.14
C PRO A 222 5.46 16.95 -4.21
N GLY A 223 6.52 17.61 -4.69
CA GLY A 223 7.79 17.77 -3.98
C GLY A 223 7.75 18.87 -2.92
N ASN A 224 8.34 20.04 -3.18
CA ASN A 224 8.32 21.19 -2.25
C ASN A 224 7.45 22.33 -2.82
N PRO A 225 6.36 22.77 -2.15
CA PRO A 225 5.76 22.16 -0.95
C PRO A 225 5.08 20.82 -1.26
N GLN A 226 5.19 19.89 -0.31
CA GLN A 226 4.68 18.51 -0.39
C GLN A 226 3.17 18.48 -0.18
N PHE A 227 2.73 19.16 0.89
CA PHE A 227 1.33 19.27 1.24
C PHE A 227 0.71 20.51 0.61
N ARG A 228 -0.46 20.33 0.00
CA ARG A 228 -1.15 21.39 -0.73
C ARG A 228 -2.65 21.33 -0.43
N ASP A 229 -3.29 22.49 -0.38
CA ASP A 229 -4.75 22.55 -0.33
C ASP A 229 -5.28 22.10 -1.69
N ALA A 230 -6.18 21.11 -1.68
CA ALA A 230 -6.89 20.69 -2.88
C ALA A 230 -8.36 20.43 -2.58
N ARG A 231 -9.20 20.71 -3.58
CA ARG A 231 -10.61 20.35 -3.58
C ARG A 231 -10.73 18.89 -4.01
N ILE A 232 -11.32 18.09 -3.14
CA ILE A 232 -11.77 16.73 -3.44
C ILE A 232 -13.24 16.83 -3.88
N ASN A 233 -13.56 16.22 -5.02
CA ASN A 233 -14.91 16.13 -5.55
C ASN A 233 -15.43 14.70 -5.36
N ILE A 234 -16.67 14.56 -4.91
CA ILE A 234 -17.35 13.26 -4.93
C ILE A 234 -17.73 12.91 -6.36
N ALA A 235 -17.36 11.70 -6.80
CA ALA A 235 -17.54 11.23 -8.16
C ALA A 235 -18.63 10.16 -8.26
N GLY A 236 -19.34 10.15 -9.40
CA GLY A 236 -20.30 9.11 -9.76
C GLY A 236 -21.65 9.20 -9.04
N PRO A 237 -22.52 8.18 -9.20
CA PRO A 237 -23.82 8.18 -8.55
C PRO A 237 -23.67 8.00 -7.03
N SER A 238 -24.58 8.66 -6.29
CA SER A 238 -24.70 8.51 -4.84
C SER A 238 -24.84 7.04 -4.45
N ASN A 239 -24.15 6.64 -3.40
CA ASN A 239 -24.09 5.28 -2.87
C ASN A 239 -23.78 5.34 -1.37
N ALA A 240 -23.82 4.19 -0.70
CA ALA A 240 -23.63 4.11 0.74
C ALA A 240 -22.25 4.56 1.25
N ILE A 241 -21.22 4.67 0.39
CA ILE A 241 -19.87 5.10 0.79
C ILE A 241 -19.73 6.63 0.79
N VAL A 242 -20.43 7.32 -0.12
CA VAL A 242 -20.34 8.78 -0.29
C VAL A 242 -21.57 9.52 0.26
N ALA A 243 -22.45 8.82 0.97
CA ALA A 243 -23.68 9.37 1.48
C ALA A 243 -23.40 10.48 2.52
N GLY A 244 -24.01 11.65 2.28
CA GLY A 244 -23.87 12.82 3.16
C GLY A 244 -22.52 13.56 3.05
N LEU A 245 -21.70 13.28 2.04
CA LEU A 245 -20.47 14.03 1.76
C LEU A 245 -20.69 15.26 0.84
N GLY A 246 -21.91 15.44 0.32
CA GLY A 246 -22.23 16.49 -0.63
C GLY A 246 -21.38 16.37 -1.91
N ASP A 247 -21.01 17.52 -2.47
CA ASP A 247 -20.17 17.57 -3.68
C ASP A 247 -18.66 17.41 -3.38
N GLY A 248 -18.30 17.13 -2.12
CA GLY A 248 -16.92 16.99 -1.64
C GLY A 248 -16.45 18.10 -0.70
N TRP A 249 -15.16 18.11 -0.39
CA TRP A 249 -14.54 19.02 0.61
C TRP A 249 -13.15 19.47 0.16
N THR A 250 -12.63 20.51 0.80
CA THR A 250 -11.25 20.98 0.58
C THR A 250 -10.44 20.67 1.83
N MET A 251 -9.22 20.16 1.64
CA MET A 251 -8.30 19.91 2.74
C MET A 251 -6.85 20.02 2.25
N ASN A 252 -5.93 20.05 3.21
CA ASN A 252 -4.49 20.03 2.95
C ASN A 252 -3.96 18.61 3.16
N ASP A 253 -3.31 18.01 2.15
CA ASP A 253 -2.67 16.70 2.27
C ASP A 253 -1.59 16.53 1.19
N GLU A 254 -0.96 15.35 1.15
CA GLU A 254 -0.12 14.89 0.04
C GLU A 254 -0.98 14.17 -1.02
N TRP A 255 -0.87 14.62 -2.27
CA TRP A 255 -1.73 14.14 -3.36
C TRP A 255 -1.01 13.19 -4.31
N TYR A 256 -1.44 11.93 -4.34
CA TYR A 256 -0.86 10.92 -5.23
C TYR A 256 -1.37 11.06 -6.65
N SER A 257 -0.44 10.96 -7.59
CA SER A 257 -0.74 10.71 -9.00
C SER A 257 -0.40 9.26 -9.33
N PHE A 258 -1.03 8.71 -10.36
CA PHE A 258 -0.88 7.31 -10.73
C PHE A 258 -0.37 7.16 -12.16
N LYS A 259 0.41 6.11 -12.42
CA LYS A 259 0.95 5.80 -13.76
C LYS A 259 -0.17 5.59 -14.80
N SER A 260 -1.36 5.20 -14.35
CA SER A 260 -2.56 5.07 -15.18
C SER A 260 -3.81 5.33 -14.37
N ASN A 261 -4.83 5.91 -14.99
CA ASN A 261 -6.13 6.12 -14.36
C ASN A 261 -6.83 4.77 -14.06
N PRO A 262 -7.20 4.49 -12.78
CA PRO A 262 -7.75 3.20 -12.35
C PRO A 262 -9.09 2.83 -13.00
N ARG A 263 -9.84 3.77 -13.59
CA ARG A 263 -11.06 3.46 -14.37
C ARG A 263 -10.79 2.46 -15.48
N ARG A 264 -9.61 2.53 -16.10
CA ARG A 264 -9.19 1.61 -17.18
C ARG A 264 -9.11 0.16 -16.71
N ASN A 265 -8.97 -0.06 -15.40
CA ASN A 265 -8.89 -1.37 -14.76
C ASN A 265 -10.20 -1.77 -14.08
N GLY A 266 -11.32 -1.11 -14.45
CA GLY A 266 -12.65 -1.42 -13.93
C GLY A 266 -12.94 -0.85 -12.55
N ALA A 267 -12.18 0.13 -12.07
CA ALA A 267 -12.45 0.78 -10.80
C ALA A 267 -13.68 1.71 -10.87
N ARG A 268 -14.50 1.67 -9.82
CA ARG A 268 -15.59 2.62 -9.60
C ARG A 268 -15.06 3.76 -8.73
N ILE A 269 -14.86 4.92 -9.36
CA ILE A 269 -14.27 6.09 -8.68
C ILE A 269 -15.32 6.74 -7.78
N LEU A 270 -14.91 7.02 -6.55
CA LEU A 270 -15.73 7.64 -5.51
C LEU A 270 -15.33 9.10 -5.26
N ALA A 271 -14.06 9.42 -5.46
CA ALA A 271 -13.55 10.77 -5.30
C ALA A 271 -12.44 11.09 -6.31
N THR A 272 -12.41 12.33 -6.78
CA THR A 272 -11.35 12.89 -7.63
C THR A 272 -10.77 14.17 -7.02
N LEU A 273 -9.55 14.53 -7.41
CA LEU A 273 -8.97 15.85 -7.12
C LEU A 273 -9.30 16.84 -8.23
N ASP A 274 -9.57 18.09 -7.85
CA ASP A 274 -9.58 19.22 -8.78
C ASP A 274 -8.17 19.79 -8.91
N GLU A 275 -7.48 19.45 -10.00
CA GLU A 275 -6.12 19.94 -10.25
C GLU A 275 -6.03 21.46 -10.37
N LYS A 276 -7.13 22.17 -10.69
CA LYS A 276 -7.15 23.64 -10.75
C LYS A 276 -7.04 24.28 -9.37
N SER A 277 -7.33 23.52 -8.32
CA SER A 277 -7.26 24.00 -6.93
C SER A 277 -5.85 23.96 -6.33
N TYR A 278 -4.94 23.15 -6.89
CA TYR A 278 -3.60 22.91 -6.30
C TYR A 278 -2.43 22.85 -7.29
N SER A 279 -2.70 22.81 -8.59
CA SER A 279 -1.75 22.87 -9.71
C SER A 279 -0.57 21.89 -9.54
N PRO A 280 -0.76 20.58 -9.81
CA PRO A 280 0.32 19.61 -9.73
C PRO A 280 1.47 19.96 -10.70
N PRO A 281 2.72 19.59 -10.37
CA PRO A 281 3.82 19.62 -11.34
C PRO A 281 3.48 18.84 -12.62
N ASP A 282 3.99 19.27 -13.78
CA ASP A 282 3.64 18.69 -15.10
C ASP A 282 3.75 17.16 -15.18
N HIS A 283 4.76 16.56 -14.55
CA HIS A 283 4.97 15.11 -14.55
C HIS A 283 3.98 14.32 -13.65
N LEU A 284 3.14 15.03 -12.89
CA LEU A 284 2.11 14.50 -11.99
C LEU A 284 0.69 14.86 -12.44
N VAL A 285 0.53 15.57 -13.55
CA VAL A 285 -0.80 15.90 -14.10
C VAL A 285 -1.51 14.62 -14.55
N MET A 286 -2.68 14.35 -13.99
CA MET A 286 -3.64 13.34 -14.44
C MET A 286 -4.76 13.95 -15.29
N GLY A 287 -4.98 15.26 -15.22
CA GLY A 287 -5.94 16.02 -16.02
C GLY A 287 -7.31 16.15 -15.35
N ASP A 288 -8.37 16.35 -16.15
CA ASP A 288 -9.73 16.59 -15.62
C ASP A 288 -10.31 15.40 -14.81
N ASP A 289 -9.74 14.21 -14.94
CA ASP A 289 -10.09 13.02 -14.15
C ASP A 289 -8.87 12.50 -13.40
N HIS A 290 -8.69 13.01 -12.18
CA HIS A 290 -7.67 12.59 -11.22
C HIS A 290 -8.30 11.80 -10.06
N PRO A 291 -8.50 10.47 -10.18
CA PRO A 291 -9.01 9.65 -9.08
C PRO A 291 -8.12 9.63 -7.85
N ILE A 292 -8.71 9.77 -6.67
CA ILE A 292 -8.00 9.69 -5.38
C ILE A 292 -8.60 8.66 -4.41
N ALA A 293 -9.83 8.20 -4.66
CA ALA A 293 -10.41 7.05 -3.96
C ALA A 293 -11.41 6.30 -4.84
N TRP A 294 -11.41 4.98 -4.73
CA TRP A 294 -12.23 4.11 -5.58
C TRP A 294 -12.47 2.73 -4.97
N THR A 295 -13.39 2.00 -5.59
CA THR A 295 -13.68 0.59 -5.27
C THR A 295 -13.43 -0.32 -6.46
N ARG A 296 -13.15 -1.60 -6.15
CA ARG A 296 -13.08 -2.70 -7.11
C ARG A 296 -13.75 -3.94 -6.52
N CYS A 297 -14.40 -4.72 -7.37
CA CYS A 297 -14.97 -6.02 -7.01
C CYS A 297 -14.08 -7.12 -7.56
N ILE A 298 -13.56 -7.98 -6.69
CA ILE A 298 -12.56 -9.00 -7.04
C ILE A 298 -13.07 -10.36 -6.63
N GLY A 299 -13.49 -11.17 -7.60
CA GLY A 299 -14.26 -12.38 -7.30
C GLY A 299 -15.57 -12.02 -6.60
N LYS A 300 -15.68 -12.38 -5.31
CA LYS A 300 -16.79 -11.98 -4.42
C LYS A 300 -16.38 -10.86 -3.44
N GLY A 301 -15.12 -10.48 -3.45
CA GLY A 301 -14.50 -9.52 -2.53
C GLY A 301 -14.76 -8.07 -2.89
N ARG A 302 -14.52 -7.22 -1.89
CA ARG A 302 -14.75 -5.78 -1.92
C ARG A 302 -13.44 -5.08 -1.58
N SER A 303 -12.85 -4.43 -2.58
CA SER A 303 -11.64 -3.63 -2.42
C SER A 303 -12.01 -2.16 -2.42
N PHE A 304 -11.63 -1.44 -1.37
CA PHE A 304 -11.64 0.01 -1.32
C PHE A 304 -10.19 0.49 -1.16
N TYR A 305 -9.81 1.49 -1.94
CA TYR A 305 -8.55 2.20 -1.77
C TYR A 305 -8.78 3.71 -1.75
N SER A 306 -8.12 4.39 -0.82
CA SER A 306 -8.05 5.84 -0.72
C SER A 306 -6.59 6.28 -0.63
N ALA A 307 -6.13 7.12 -1.55
CA ALA A 307 -4.81 7.74 -1.48
C ALA A 307 -4.74 8.95 -0.54
N ILE A 308 -5.88 9.41 -0.01
CA ILE A 308 -5.96 10.46 1.01
C ILE A 308 -5.47 9.90 2.35
N GLY A 309 -4.62 10.64 3.09
CA GLY A 309 -4.21 10.23 4.44
C GLY A 309 -2.73 10.36 4.82
N HIS A 310 -1.93 11.28 4.25
CA HIS A 310 -0.56 11.49 4.76
C HIS A 310 -0.60 12.26 6.08
N ARG A 311 -1.33 13.39 6.08
CA ARG A 311 -1.34 14.27 7.24
C ARG A 311 -2.13 13.67 8.41
N PRO A 312 -1.64 13.79 9.67
CA PRO A 312 -2.41 13.39 10.84
C PRO A 312 -3.79 14.03 10.93
N GLU A 313 -3.91 15.29 10.51
CA GLU A 313 -5.15 16.06 10.55
C GLU A 313 -6.23 15.48 9.65
N THR A 314 -5.84 14.77 8.58
CA THR A 314 -6.74 14.06 7.67
C THR A 314 -7.64 13.09 8.42
N TYR A 315 -7.11 12.42 9.45
CA TYR A 315 -7.87 11.44 10.24
C TYR A 315 -8.78 12.07 11.30
N SER A 316 -8.82 13.41 11.37
CA SER A 316 -9.77 14.19 12.16
C SER A 316 -10.73 15.04 11.31
N GLU A 317 -10.50 15.13 10.00
CA GLU A 317 -11.39 15.82 9.06
C GLU A 317 -12.75 15.09 8.99
N PRO A 318 -13.87 15.73 9.40
CA PRO A 318 -15.17 15.06 9.50
C PRO A 318 -15.62 14.37 8.21
N SER A 319 -15.36 14.97 7.06
CA SER A 319 -15.72 14.41 5.75
C SER A 319 -14.94 13.13 5.46
N HIS A 320 -13.63 13.15 5.72
CA HIS A 320 -12.76 12.01 5.52
C HIS A 320 -13.04 10.87 6.50
N VAL A 321 -13.25 11.18 7.79
CA VAL A 321 -13.64 10.19 8.81
C VAL A 321 -14.94 9.50 8.42
N ARG A 322 -15.95 10.28 8.00
CA ARG A 322 -17.22 9.76 7.52
C ARG A 322 -17.05 8.86 6.29
N PHE A 323 -16.20 9.25 5.35
CA PHE A 323 -15.91 8.49 4.14
C PHE A 323 -15.27 7.13 4.46
N LEU A 324 -14.23 7.11 5.32
CA LEU A 324 -13.60 5.87 5.76
C LEU A 324 -14.55 4.96 6.53
N GLU A 325 -15.39 5.52 7.43
CA GLU A 325 -16.37 4.71 8.17
C GLU A 325 -17.30 3.97 7.21
N GLN A 326 -17.88 4.69 6.24
CA GLN A 326 -18.81 4.11 5.27
C GLN A 326 -18.12 3.09 4.36
N ALA A 327 -16.88 3.37 3.93
CA ALA A 327 -16.07 2.44 3.14
C ALA A 327 -15.78 1.13 3.89
N ILE A 328 -15.47 1.22 5.19
CA ILE A 328 -15.24 0.04 6.05
C ILE A 328 -16.53 -0.76 6.23
N GLU A 329 -17.68 -0.11 6.44
CA GLU A 329 -18.99 -0.78 6.54
C GLU A 329 -19.36 -1.51 5.24
N TRP A 330 -19.14 -0.88 4.09
CA TRP A 330 -19.32 -1.48 2.78
C TRP A 330 -18.38 -2.68 2.58
N ALA A 331 -17.08 -2.51 2.86
CA ALA A 331 -16.09 -3.58 2.72
C ALA A 331 -16.40 -4.77 3.66
N ALA A 332 -16.95 -4.51 4.85
CA ALA A 332 -17.42 -5.54 5.78
C ALA A 332 -18.71 -6.27 5.33
N GLY A 333 -19.35 -5.82 4.24
CA GLY A 333 -20.50 -6.48 3.61
C GLY A 333 -21.86 -5.99 4.08
N LYS A 334 -21.97 -4.81 4.72
CA LYS A 334 -23.27 -4.25 5.14
C LYS A 334 -24.12 -3.76 3.96
N ASP A 335 -23.50 -3.37 2.86
CA ASP A 335 -24.15 -3.04 1.59
C ASP A 335 -23.36 -3.70 0.45
N LEU A 336 -24.01 -4.62 -0.27
CA LEU A 336 -23.38 -5.37 -1.35
C LEU A 336 -23.70 -4.81 -2.73
N SER A 337 -24.53 -3.77 -2.84
CA SER A 337 -25.12 -3.28 -4.10
C SER A 337 -24.11 -3.04 -5.22
N ASP A 338 -22.88 -2.63 -4.90
CA ASP A 338 -21.82 -2.36 -5.88
C ASP A 338 -21.07 -3.60 -6.38
N CYS A 339 -21.07 -4.71 -5.61
CA CYS A 339 -20.33 -5.94 -5.94
C CYS A 339 -21.23 -7.18 -6.08
N GLN A 340 -22.55 -6.98 -6.24
CA GLN A 340 -23.44 -8.07 -6.64
C GLN A 340 -23.14 -8.43 -8.09
N LYS A 341 -22.71 -9.68 -8.33
CA LYS A 341 -22.85 -10.25 -9.67
C LYS A 341 -24.35 -10.46 -9.93
N GLY A 342 -24.78 -10.08 -11.13
CA GLY A 342 -26.00 -10.64 -11.74
C GLY A 342 -25.90 -12.14 -11.93
#